data_AF-A4X027-F1
#
_entry.id   AF-A4X027-F1
#
_cell.length_a   1.000
_cell.length_b   1.000
_cell.length_c   1.000
_cell.angle_alpha   90.00
_cell.angle_beta   90.00
_cell.angle_gamma   90.00
#
_symmetry.space_group_name_H-M   'P 1'
#
loop_
_entity.id
_entity.type
_entity.pdbx_description
1 polymer ?
#
loop_
_entity_poly.entity_id
_entity_poly.type
_entity_poly.pdbx_seq_one_letter_code
_entity_poly.pdbx_strand_id
1 'polypeptide(L)'
;MAHFFTADPHFGHEAVIAHEQRPFASVEAMNEALVSNYAAAMTARDDLWILGDFVHGANVALATMLLERIPGRKHLVRGNHDRSTIAALPGWASVTPYREMVIDRQPLTLCHYPMACWNGSHIDPADGRGSVQLFGHVHGLTRGWWRCVNVAVEVWDWKPASLADIIARSSENCFATPLHEDIFPARRRVISCATCHGAIDRGRGDGGYRWDGPRIVTFRGHPVLERIADWPARGPAPMASAEGTFCSECLEVALAYGDATPGQHYRFAPGVTLDKIASGSASAAGSADDGIKKS
;
A
#
# COMPACT_ATOMS: atom_id res chain seq x y z
N MET A 1 -15.65 2.95 15.93
CA MET A 1 -14.85 4.18 15.97
C MET A 1 -13.98 4.16 14.75
N ALA A 2 -14.14 5.10 13.84
CA ALA A 2 -13.36 5.14 12.62
C ALA A 2 -12.07 5.96 12.81
N HIS A 3 -11.11 5.70 11.94
CA HIS A 3 -9.85 6.44 11.87
C HIS A 3 -9.73 7.09 10.51
N PHE A 4 -9.42 8.39 10.51
CA PHE A 4 -9.22 9.20 9.34
C PHE A 4 -7.84 9.86 9.37
N PHE A 5 -7.29 10.12 8.20
CA PHE A 5 -5.92 10.61 8.03
C PHE A 5 -5.89 11.79 7.05
N THR A 6 -5.08 12.79 7.36
CA THR A 6 -4.83 13.92 6.47
C THR A 6 -3.43 14.47 6.73
N ALA A 7 -2.88 15.26 5.82
CA ALA A 7 -1.64 16.00 6.00
C ALA A 7 -1.73 17.35 5.29
N ASP A 8 -0.85 18.27 5.68
CA ASP A 8 -0.62 19.53 4.99
C ASP A 8 -1.87 20.41 4.82
N PRO A 9 -2.82 20.50 5.78
CA PRO A 9 -3.97 21.38 5.57
C PRO A 9 -3.54 22.84 5.48
N HIS A 10 -2.43 23.24 6.13
CA HIS A 10 -1.87 24.60 6.07
C HIS A 10 -2.93 25.68 6.32
N PHE A 11 -3.76 25.50 7.35
CA PHE A 11 -4.79 26.47 7.68
C PHE A 11 -4.17 27.85 7.93
N GLY A 12 -4.78 28.88 7.35
CA GLY A 12 -4.28 30.26 7.48
C GLY A 12 -3.07 30.61 6.58
N HIS A 13 -2.69 29.74 5.63
CA HIS A 13 -1.58 30.00 4.71
C HIS A 13 -2.08 30.53 3.35
N GLU A 14 -2.25 31.84 3.18
CA GLU A 14 -2.72 32.41 1.89
C GLU A 14 -1.80 32.02 0.71
N ALA A 15 -0.47 32.10 0.90
CA ALA A 15 0.49 31.82 -0.16
C ALA A 15 0.46 30.36 -0.67
N VAL A 16 0.01 29.40 0.16
CA VAL A 16 -0.06 27.98 -0.24
C VAL A 16 -1.01 27.75 -1.40
N ILE A 17 -2.03 28.61 -1.54
CA ILE A 17 -3.02 28.52 -2.62
C ILE A 17 -2.32 28.63 -3.96
N ALA A 18 -1.46 29.64 -4.12
CA ALA A 18 -0.70 29.83 -5.35
C ALA A 18 0.43 28.79 -5.49
N HIS A 19 1.16 28.49 -4.40
CA HIS A 19 2.31 27.59 -4.45
C HIS A 19 1.92 26.15 -4.82
N GLU A 20 0.85 25.63 -4.23
CA GLU A 20 0.38 24.25 -4.43
C GLU A 20 -0.81 24.18 -5.40
N GLN A 21 -1.11 25.28 -6.11
CA GLN A 21 -2.21 25.38 -7.08
C GLN A 21 -3.57 24.93 -6.50
N ARG A 22 -3.83 25.29 -5.24
CA ARG A 22 -5.09 24.92 -4.58
C ARG A 22 -6.25 25.71 -5.21
N PRO A 23 -7.41 25.10 -5.48
CA PRO A 23 -8.51 25.71 -6.23
C PRO A 23 -9.41 26.56 -5.32
N PHE A 24 -8.82 27.44 -4.50
CA PHE A 24 -9.55 28.30 -3.57
C PHE A 24 -9.31 29.77 -3.89
N ALA A 25 -10.37 30.58 -3.80
CA ALA A 25 -10.29 32.01 -4.09
C ALA A 25 -9.64 32.83 -2.96
N SER A 26 -9.61 32.29 -1.73
CA SER A 26 -8.94 32.89 -0.57
C SER A 26 -8.64 31.84 0.50
N VAL A 27 -7.78 32.18 1.47
CA VAL A 27 -7.49 31.32 2.63
C VAL A 27 -8.72 31.02 3.47
N GLU A 28 -9.67 31.95 3.61
CA GLU A 28 -10.92 31.71 4.33
C GLU A 28 -11.77 30.67 3.62
N ALA A 29 -11.90 30.77 2.29
CA ALA A 29 -12.63 29.80 1.49
C ALA A 29 -11.99 28.39 1.59
N MET A 30 -10.66 28.31 1.56
CA MET A 30 -9.92 27.07 1.77
C MET A 30 -10.17 26.48 3.16
N ASN A 31 -10.02 27.29 4.21
CA ASN A 31 -10.19 26.85 5.59
C ASN A 31 -11.61 26.29 5.82
N GLU A 32 -12.64 27.02 5.35
CA GLU A 32 -14.03 26.59 5.48
C GLU A 32 -14.33 25.32 4.68
N ALA A 33 -13.81 25.20 3.46
CA ALA A 33 -13.98 23.99 2.65
C ALA A 33 -13.38 22.75 3.33
N LEU A 34 -12.16 22.85 3.86
CA LEU A 34 -11.51 21.76 4.59
C LEU A 34 -12.32 21.37 5.84
N VAL A 35 -12.72 22.33 6.67
CA VAL A 35 -13.52 22.05 7.88
C VAL A 35 -14.86 21.40 7.52
N SER A 36 -15.54 21.90 6.49
CA SER A 36 -16.81 21.35 6.02
C SER A 36 -16.65 19.92 5.51
N ASN A 37 -15.62 19.66 4.70
CA ASN A 37 -15.32 18.31 4.21
C ASN A 37 -15.00 17.34 5.34
N TYR A 38 -14.29 17.79 6.37
CA TYR A 38 -13.98 16.96 7.54
C TYR A 38 -15.28 16.64 8.29
N ALA A 39 -16.15 17.64 8.51
CA ALA A 39 -17.45 17.46 9.15
C ALA A 39 -18.43 16.58 8.37
N ALA A 40 -18.34 16.55 7.04
CA ALA A 40 -19.12 15.66 6.21
C ALA A 40 -18.63 14.20 6.26
N ALA A 41 -17.34 13.98 6.54
CA ALA A 41 -16.72 12.65 6.51
C ALA A 41 -16.75 11.92 7.86
N MET A 42 -16.69 12.65 8.98
CA MET A 42 -16.50 12.03 10.30
C MET A 42 -17.35 12.66 11.41
N THR A 43 -17.41 11.97 12.55
CA THR A 43 -18.16 12.39 13.73
C THR A 43 -17.23 12.74 14.89
N ALA A 44 -17.79 13.35 15.95
CA ALA A 44 -17.05 13.66 17.17
C ALA A 44 -16.44 12.44 17.90
N ARG A 45 -16.87 11.21 17.54
CA ARG A 45 -16.38 9.97 18.16
C ARG A 45 -15.17 9.38 17.45
N ASP A 46 -14.86 9.82 16.24
CA ASP A 46 -13.80 9.26 15.40
C ASP A 46 -12.43 9.88 15.71
N ASP A 47 -11.35 9.25 15.26
CA ASP A 47 -10.00 9.80 15.36
C ASP A 47 -9.57 10.44 14.04
N LEU A 48 -9.03 11.66 14.11
CA LEU A 48 -8.39 12.33 13.00
C LEU A 48 -6.88 12.43 13.26
N TRP A 49 -6.09 11.74 12.44
CA TRP A 49 -4.63 11.83 12.43
C TRP A 49 -4.19 12.87 11.40
N ILE A 50 -3.54 13.93 11.87
CA ILE A 50 -3.00 15.02 11.05
C ILE A 50 -1.49 14.83 10.96
N LEU A 51 -1.00 14.46 9.78
CA LEU A 51 0.41 14.20 9.49
C LEU A 51 1.10 15.48 9.03
N GLY A 52 1.12 16.44 9.96
CA GLY A 52 1.96 17.61 9.89
C GLY A 52 1.31 18.83 9.24
N ASP A 53 1.95 19.97 9.51
CA ASP A 53 1.71 21.27 8.90
C ASP A 53 0.26 21.73 9.04
N PHE A 54 -0.24 21.67 10.28
CA PHE A 54 -1.64 21.94 10.60
C PHE A 54 -2.01 23.41 10.32
N VAL A 55 -1.25 24.35 10.87
CA VAL A 55 -1.56 25.80 10.82
C VAL A 55 -0.29 26.60 10.50
N HIS A 56 -0.42 27.58 9.61
CA HIS A 56 0.68 28.46 9.24
C HIS A 56 1.04 29.48 10.31
N GLY A 57 2.32 29.83 10.37
CA GLY A 57 2.83 30.94 11.20
C GLY A 57 2.72 30.72 12.72
N ALA A 58 2.44 29.50 13.17
CA ALA A 58 2.15 29.20 14.57
C ALA A 58 1.01 30.06 15.18
N ASN A 59 -0.02 30.33 14.38
CA ASN A 59 -1.22 31.06 14.81
C ASN A 59 -2.04 30.24 15.83
N VAL A 60 -1.75 30.46 17.12
CA VAL A 60 -2.40 29.74 18.24
C VAL A 60 -3.90 29.98 18.29
N ALA A 61 -4.37 31.19 18.02
CA ALA A 61 -5.79 31.52 18.05
C ALA A 61 -6.57 30.74 16.98
N LEU A 62 -6.05 30.73 15.74
CA LEU A 62 -6.63 29.97 14.64
C LEU A 62 -6.60 28.47 14.94
N ALA A 63 -5.47 27.94 15.40
CA ALA A 63 -5.32 26.52 15.73
C ALA A 63 -6.29 26.07 16.84
N THR A 64 -6.46 26.88 17.90
CA THR A 64 -7.40 26.59 19.00
C THR A 64 -8.83 26.52 18.47
N MET A 65 -9.25 27.51 17.68
CA MET A 65 -10.58 27.56 17.07
C MET A 65 -10.83 26.36 16.14
N LEU A 66 -9.84 25.97 15.32
CA LEU A 66 -9.94 24.79 14.46
C LEU A 66 -10.01 23.47 15.24
N LEU A 67 -9.24 23.35 16.32
CA LEU A 67 -9.31 22.20 17.23
C LEU A 67 -10.67 22.07 17.91
N GLU A 68 -11.45 23.13 18.04
CA GLU A 68 -12.82 23.07 18.55
C GLU A 68 -13.83 22.70 17.45
N ARG A 69 -13.68 23.29 16.26
CA ARG A 69 -14.62 23.11 15.14
C ARG A 69 -14.49 21.78 14.41
N ILE A 70 -13.28 21.29 14.21
CA ILE A 70 -13.04 20.04 13.48
C ILE A 70 -13.51 18.88 14.36
N PRO A 71 -14.43 18.01 13.87
CA PRO A 71 -14.91 16.88 14.64
C PRO A 71 -13.82 15.84 14.87
N GLY A 72 -14.08 14.98 15.85
CA GLY A 72 -13.23 13.87 16.22
C GLY A 72 -12.19 14.25 17.27
N ARG A 73 -11.43 13.24 17.69
CA ARG A 73 -10.24 13.39 18.54
C ARG A 73 -9.04 13.59 17.63
N LYS A 74 -8.34 14.71 17.81
CA LYS A 74 -7.27 15.13 16.90
C LYS A 74 -5.93 14.64 17.42
N HIS A 75 -5.17 13.98 16.56
CA HIS A 75 -3.81 13.53 16.83
C HIS A 75 -2.86 14.19 15.84
N LEU A 76 -1.81 14.84 16.34
CA LEU A 76 -0.79 15.47 15.50
C LEU A 76 0.44 14.56 15.37
N VAL A 77 0.79 14.21 14.13
CA VAL A 77 2.12 13.68 13.78
C VAL A 77 2.91 14.83 13.16
N ARG A 78 3.82 15.43 13.93
CA ARG A 78 4.40 16.76 13.65
C ARG A 78 5.15 16.83 12.32
N GLY A 79 4.85 17.86 11.54
CA GLY A 79 5.63 18.31 10.38
C GLY A 79 6.61 19.44 10.72
N ASN A 80 7.33 19.94 9.72
CA ASN A 80 8.32 21.02 9.91
C ASN A 80 7.71 22.36 10.29
N HIS A 81 6.46 22.64 9.91
CA HIS A 81 5.79 23.89 10.25
C HIS A 81 5.06 23.85 11.60
N ASP A 82 4.96 22.68 12.23
CA ASP A 82 4.33 22.52 13.55
C ASP A 82 5.29 22.90 14.69
N ARG A 83 5.37 24.20 14.94
CA ARG A 83 6.12 24.75 16.07
C ARG A 83 5.60 24.24 17.40
N SER A 84 6.45 24.27 18.43
CA SER A 84 6.13 23.80 19.78
C SER A 84 4.88 24.48 20.37
N THR A 85 4.62 25.74 20.02
CA THR A 85 3.42 26.47 20.46
C THR A 85 2.12 25.86 19.94
N ILE A 86 2.10 25.32 18.71
CA ILE A 86 0.95 24.61 18.15
C ILE A 86 0.85 23.20 18.71
N ALA A 87 2.00 22.51 18.80
CA ALA A 87 2.09 21.16 19.34
C ALA A 87 1.70 21.06 20.82
N ALA A 88 1.82 22.15 21.60
CA ALA A 88 1.49 22.18 23.02
C ALA A 88 0.00 22.48 23.32
N LEU A 89 -0.84 22.70 22.30
CA LEU A 89 -2.24 23.06 22.51
C LEU A 89 -3.03 21.90 23.16
N PRO A 90 -3.91 22.17 24.13
CA PRO A 90 -4.62 21.13 24.88
C PRO A 90 -5.71 20.39 24.06
N GLY A 91 -6.06 20.89 22.88
CA GLY A 91 -7.05 20.25 22.01
C GLY A 91 -6.55 18.98 21.30
N TRP A 92 -5.25 18.66 21.39
CA TRP A 92 -4.69 17.43 20.86
C TRP A 92 -4.89 16.26 21.83
N ALA A 93 -5.39 15.14 21.31
CA ALA A 93 -5.43 13.87 22.03
C ALA A 93 -4.04 13.23 22.13
N SER A 94 -3.17 13.45 21.13
CA SER A 94 -1.75 13.15 21.22
C SER A 94 -0.93 13.98 20.23
N VAL A 95 0.35 14.19 20.54
CA VAL A 95 1.31 14.82 19.62
C VAL A 95 2.59 14.01 19.60
N THR A 96 3.01 13.54 18.43
CA THR A 96 4.25 12.77 18.26
C THR A 96 4.98 13.20 16.98
N PRO A 97 6.30 13.02 16.84
CA PRO A 97 6.97 13.21 15.55
C PRO A 97 6.81 11.99 14.61
N TYR A 98 6.46 10.84 15.20
CA TYR A 98 6.37 9.54 14.53
C TYR A 98 5.37 8.67 15.30
N ARG A 99 4.63 7.82 14.61
CA ARG A 99 3.71 6.87 15.26
C ARG A 99 3.67 5.54 14.52
N GLU A 100 3.82 4.46 15.27
CA GLU A 100 3.38 3.13 14.83
C GLU A 100 2.07 2.77 15.51
N MET A 101 1.17 2.15 14.76
CA MET A 101 -0.10 1.69 15.30
C MET A 101 -0.65 0.53 14.47
N VAL A 102 -1.66 -0.15 15.02
CA VAL A 102 -2.41 -1.19 14.30
C VAL A 102 -3.88 -0.85 14.39
N ILE A 103 -4.56 -0.83 13.23
CA ILE A 103 -6.01 -0.63 13.13
C ILE A 103 -6.54 -1.79 12.30
N ASP A 104 -7.56 -2.49 12.78
CA ASP A 104 -8.16 -3.63 12.06
C ASP A 104 -7.13 -4.64 11.53
N ARG A 105 -6.14 -4.97 12.37
CA ARG A 105 -4.97 -5.83 12.08
C ARG A 105 -3.98 -5.28 11.04
N GLN A 106 -4.23 -4.12 10.43
CA GLN A 106 -3.32 -3.46 9.51
C GLN A 106 -2.30 -2.61 10.30
N PRO A 107 -1.00 -2.95 10.26
CA PRO A 107 0.03 -2.09 10.84
C PRO A 107 0.22 -0.84 10.00
N LEU A 108 0.44 0.30 10.65
CA LEU A 108 0.64 1.60 10.04
C LEU A 108 1.86 2.27 10.64
N THR A 109 2.58 3.00 9.79
CA THR A 109 3.66 3.91 10.20
C THR A 109 3.32 5.32 9.74
N LEU A 110 3.11 6.23 10.67
CA LEU A 110 2.75 7.61 10.38
C LEU A 110 3.98 8.49 10.59
N CYS A 111 4.37 9.20 9.55
CA CYS A 111 5.45 10.19 9.57
C CYS A 111 5.10 11.26 8.55
N HIS A 112 5.24 12.54 8.89
CA HIS A 112 4.99 13.61 7.92
C HIS A 112 5.87 13.45 6.66
N TYR A 113 7.12 13.01 6.81
CA TYR A 113 8.04 12.79 5.70
C TYR A 113 7.87 11.41 5.05
N PRO A 114 7.90 11.30 3.70
CA PRO A 114 7.99 10.01 3.04
C PRO A 114 9.28 9.30 3.44
N MET A 115 9.16 8.08 3.96
CA MET A 115 10.32 7.29 4.39
C MET A 115 10.72 6.28 3.33
N ALA A 116 12.03 6.11 3.15
CA ALA A 116 12.55 5.08 2.24
C ALA A 116 12.36 3.66 2.80
N CYS A 117 12.46 3.48 4.12
CA CYS A 117 12.09 2.24 4.81
C CYS A 117 11.48 2.55 6.17
N TRP A 118 10.73 1.61 6.74
CA TRP A 118 10.09 1.74 8.05
C TRP A 118 9.87 0.37 8.69
N ASN A 119 9.48 0.34 9.96
CA ASN A 119 9.22 -0.93 10.64
C ASN A 119 8.10 -1.71 9.90
N GLY A 120 8.37 -2.97 9.59
CA GLY A 120 7.46 -3.81 8.81
C GLY A 120 7.40 -3.51 7.31
N SER A 121 8.15 -2.53 6.78
CA SER A 121 8.20 -2.25 5.33
C SER A 121 8.80 -3.41 4.53
N HIS A 122 9.69 -4.18 5.15
CA HIS A 122 10.27 -5.37 4.54
C HIS A 122 9.30 -6.54 4.52
N ILE A 123 8.35 -6.66 5.44
CA ILE A 123 7.48 -7.85 5.56
C ILE A 123 6.64 -8.06 4.29
N ASP A 124 6.51 -9.32 3.84
CA ASP A 124 5.65 -9.65 2.69
C ASP A 124 4.17 -9.40 3.05
N PRO A 125 3.38 -8.69 2.23
CA PRO A 125 1.96 -8.48 2.53
C PRO A 125 1.15 -9.76 2.69
N ALA A 126 1.58 -10.87 2.09
CA ALA A 126 0.95 -12.18 2.30
C ALA A 126 1.00 -12.64 3.77
N ASP A 127 1.97 -12.15 4.56
CA ASP A 127 2.07 -12.46 5.99
C ASP A 127 1.04 -11.70 6.84
N GLY A 128 0.27 -10.77 6.27
CA GLY A 128 -0.73 -9.96 6.98
C GLY A 128 -0.15 -9.00 8.04
N ARG A 129 1.18 -8.87 8.12
CA ARG A 129 1.90 -8.03 9.08
C ARG A 129 2.65 -6.85 8.44
N GLY A 130 2.46 -6.66 7.13
CA GLY A 130 3.13 -5.59 6.40
C GLY A 130 2.58 -4.21 6.77
N SER A 131 3.44 -3.35 7.34
CA SER A 131 3.07 -1.96 7.64
C SER A 131 2.89 -1.11 6.38
N VAL A 132 1.91 -0.21 6.37
CA VAL A 132 1.75 0.86 5.37
C VAL A 132 2.21 2.17 5.97
N GLN A 133 3.14 2.84 5.32
CA GLN A 133 3.59 4.17 5.71
C GLN A 133 2.63 5.22 5.15
N LEU A 134 2.22 6.16 6.00
CA LEU A 134 1.40 7.32 5.63
C LEU A 134 2.25 8.57 5.80
N PHE A 135 2.16 9.49 4.83
CA PHE A 135 2.96 10.71 4.79
C PHE A 135 2.25 11.89 4.15
N GLY A 136 2.82 13.08 4.30
CA GLY A 136 2.40 14.33 3.66
C GLY A 136 3.60 15.03 3.04
N HIS A 137 3.84 16.29 3.38
CA HIS A 137 5.04 17.09 3.09
C HIS A 137 5.28 17.44 1.62
N VAL A 138 5.02 16.50 0.70
CA VAL A 138 5.24 16.65 -0.74
C VAL A 138 3.96 17.08 -1.48
N HIS A 139 2.91 17.42 -0.75
CA HIS A 139 1.65 17.97 -1.29
C HIS A 139 1.10 17.15 -2.48
N GLY A 140 0.66 17.81 -3.55
CA GLY A 140 0.06 17.19 -4.73
C GLY A 140 1.04 16.46 -5.67
N LEU A 141 2.34 16.39 -5.34
CA LEU A 141 3.37 15.89 -6.28
C LEU A 141 3.25 14.37 -6.57
N THR A 142 2.65 13.60 -5.67
CA THR A 142 2.43 12.16 -5.87
C THR A 142 1.28 11.62 -5.02
N ARG A 143 0.56 10.61 -5.52
CA ARG A 143 -0.40 9.82 -4.72
C ARG A 143 0.29 8.81 -3.79
N GLY A 144 1.61 8.68 -3.90
CA GLY A 144 2.46 7.73 -3.17
C GLY A 144 2.87 6.52 -4.01
N TRP A 145 3.34 5.49 -3.32
CA TRP A 145 3.84 4.23 -3.84
C TRP A 145 3.14 3.06 -3.17
N TRP A 146 3.50 1.85 -3.56
CA TRP A 146 3.03 0.65 -2.88
C TRP A 146 3.45 0.70 -1.40
N ARG A 147 2.45 0.65 -0.51
CA ARG A 147 2.59 0.67 0.95
C ARG A 147 3.21 1.94 1.54
N CYS A 148 3.29 3.01 0.76
CA CYS A 148 3.77 4.32 1.20
C CYS A 148 2.82 5.34 0.57
N VAL A 149 1.81 5.79 1.32
CA VAL A 149 0.65 6.53 0.76
C VAL A 149 0.66 7.98 1.24
N ASN A 150 0.56 8.89 0.28
CA ASN A 150 0.43 10.31 0.56
C ASN A 150 -1.01 10.62 1.03
N VAL A 151 -1.14 11.27 2.18
CA VAL A 151 -2.40 11.72 2.80
C VAL A 151 -2.56 13.24 2.82
N ALA A 152 -1.71 13.98 2.09
CA ALA A 152 -1.87 15.42 1.85
C ALA A 152 -3.26 15.75 1.29
N VAL A 153 -3.84 16.86 1.74
CA VAL A 153 -5.21 17.27 1.35
C VAL A 153 -5.40 17.37 -0.17
N GLU A 154 -4.35 17.73 -0.91
CA GLU A 154 -4.33 17.90 -2.37
C GLU A 154 -4.69 16.62 -3.12
N VAL A 155 -4.30 15.45 -2.60
CA VAL A 155 -4.50 14.16 -3.30
C VAL A 155 -5.75 13.40 -2.84
N TRP A 156 -6.57 14.03 -2.00
CA TRP A 156 -7.78 13.43 -1.42
C TRP A 156 -9.02 14.33 -1.57
N ASP A 157 -9.05 15.18 -2.60
CA ASP A 157 -10.17 16.10 -2.85
C ASP A 157 -10.52 16.95 -1.62
N TRP A 158 -9.50 17.35 -0.85
CA TRP A 158 -9.63 18.15 0.37
C TRP A 158 -10.45 17.46 1.47
N LYS A 159 -10.52 16.13 1.44
CA LYS A 159 -11.19 15.28 2.44
C LYS A 159 -10.15 14.48 3.22
N PRO A 160 -10.47 14.05 4.45
CA PRO A 160 -9.61 13.16 5.19
C PRO A 160 -9.83 11.72 4.69
N ALA A 161 -8.75 10.98 4.50
CA ALA A 161 -8.76 9.63 3.95
C ALA A 161 -9.16 8.60 5.01
N SER A 162 -10.01 7.64 4.65
CA SER A 162 -10.27 6.48 5.51
C SER A 162 -9.17 5.42 5.36
N LEU A 163 -9.04 4.52 6.34
CA LEU A 163 -8.12 3.38 6.21
C LEU A 163 -8.42 2.53 4.97
N ALA A 164 -9.70 2.29 4.66
CA ALA A 164 -10.08 1.49 3.51
C ALA A 164 -9.59 2.12 2.19
N ASP A 165 -9.76 3.44 2.04
CA ASP A 165 -9.32 4.14 0.83
C ASP A 165 -7.80 4.17 0.71
N ILE A 166 -7.08 4.33 1.82
CA ILE A 166 -5.61 4.28 1.87
C ILE A 166 -5.10 2.92 1.39
N ILE A 167 -5.71 1.83 1.86
CA ILE A 167 -5.33 0.47 1.46
C ILE A 167 -5.67 0.21 -0.01
N ALA A 168 -6.83 0.69 -0.48
CA ALA A 168 -7.18 0.63 -1.89
C ALA A 168 -6.15 1.37 -2.75
N ARG A 169 -5.79 2.61 -2.39
CA ARG A 169 -4.78 3.41 -3.10
C ARG A 169 -3.39 2.77 -3.11
N SER A 170 -2.94 2.27 -1.96
CA SER A 170 -1.69 1.48 -1.88
C SER A 170 -1.73 0.30 -2.85
N SER A 171 -2.89 -0.35 -2.99
CA SER A 171 -3.06 -1.52 -3.86
C SER A 171 -3.14 -1.17 -5.35
N GLU A 172 -3.45 0.08 -5.71
CA GLU A 172 -3.35 0.59 -7.09
C GLU A 172 -1.89 0.77 -7.54
N ASN A 173 -0.98 1.07 -6.61
CA ASN A 173 0.42 1.38 -6.93
C ASN A 173 1.25 0.12 -7.19
N CYS A 174 1.77 -0.03 -8.41
CA CYS A 174 2.55 -1.20 -8.82
C CYS A 174 3.96 -1.28 -8.22
N PHE A 175 4.55 -0.16 -7.81
CA PHE A 175 5.95 -0.06 -7.43
C PHE A 175 6.10 0.45 -6.00
N ALA A 176 7.10 -0.03 -5.28
CA ALA A 176 7.52 0.60 -4.02
C ALA A 176 8.37 1.86 -4.34
N THR A 177 8.92 2.50 -3.31
CA THR A 177 9.95 3.52 -3.55
C THR A 177 11.16 2.86 -4.23
N PRO A 178 11.84 3.50 -5.19
CA PRO A 178 12.97 2.88 -5.90
C PRO A 178 14.04 2.31 -4.96
N LEU A 179 14.36 3.06 -3.89
CA LEU A 179 15.32 2.60 -2.89
C LEU A 179 14.82 1.36 -2.12
N HIS A 180 13.53 1.26 -1.81
CA HIS A 180 12.97 0.05 -1.17
C HIS A 180 13.09 -1.16 -2.09
N GLU A 181 12.83 -0.98 -3.38
CA GLU A 181 12.99 -2.03 -4.40
C GLU A 181 14.44 -2.47 -4.60
N ASP A 182 15.41 -1.58 -4.35
CA ASP A 182 16.84 -1.89 -4.42
C ASP A 182 17.36 -2.55 -3.14
N ILE A 183 16.85 -2.14 -1.97
CA ILE A 183 17.21 -2.77 -0.69
C ILE A 183 16.58 -4.16 -0.55
N PHE A 184 15.36 -4.34 -1.06
CA PHE A 184 14.60 -5.59 -0.96
C PHE A 184 14.15 -6.11 -2.33
N PRO A 185 15.08 -6.46 -3.25
CA PRO A 185 14.75 -6.84 -4.62
C PRO A 185 13.87 -8.09 -4.70
N ALA A 186 14.08 -9.06 -3.81
CA ALA A 186 13.25 -10.26 -3.67
C ALA A 186 11.80 -9.94 -3.24
N ARG A 187 11.50 -8.71 -2.83
CA ARG A 187 10.20 -8.26 -2.33
C ARG A 187 9.56 -7.18 -3.21
N ARG A 188 10.14 -6.88 -4.37
CA ARG A 188 9.52 -6.03 -5.40
C ARG A 188 8.13 -6.55 -5.70
N ARG A 189 7.15 -5.64 -5.74
CA ARG A 189 5.78 -5.99 -6.09
C ARG A 189 5.67 -6.41 -7.56
N VAL A 190 6.31 -5.67 -8.45
CA VAL A 190 6.37 -5.98 -9.88
C VAL A 190 7.74 -6.51 -10.26
N ILE A 191 7.76 -7.60 -11.01
CA ILE A 191 8.95 -8.19 -11.63
C ILE A 191 8.69 -8.47 -13.11
N SER A 192 9.73 -8.83 -13.87
CA SER A 192 9.59 -9.22 -15.28
C SER A 192 9.57 -10.74 -15.45
N CYS A 193 8.66 -11.23 -16.29
CA CYS A 193 8.67 -12.61 -16.74
C CYS A 193 9.99 -12.93 -17.47
N ALA A 194 10.62 -14.06 -17.13
CA ALA A 194 11.84 -14.52 -17.76
C ALA A 194 11.65 -14.96 -19.23
N THR A 195 10.41 -15.21 -19.66
CA THR A 195 10.08 -15.64 -21.03
C THR A 195 9.71 -14.46 -21.93
N CYS A 196 8.69 -13.68 -21.56
CA CYS A 196 8.16 -12.61 -22.42
C CYS A 196 8.58 -11.20 -21.99
N HIS A 197 9.30 -11.06 -20.87
CA HIS A 197 9.66 -9.77 -20.24
C HIS A 197 8.46 -8.90 -19.80
N GLY A 198 7.23 -9.40 -19.92
CA GLY A 198 6.03 -8.76 -19.41
C GLY A 198 6.04 -8.60 -17.89
N ALA A 199 5.32 -7.59 -17.39
CA ALA A 199 5.21 -7.29 -15.97
C ALA A 199 4.35 -8.33 -15.24
N ILE A 200 4.82 -8.77 -14.08
CA ILE A 200 4.12 -9.68 -13.16
C ILE A 200 3.85 -8.90 -11.86
N ASP A 201 2.57 -8.64 -11.55
CA ASP A 201 2.17 -8.10 -10.23
C ASP A 201 2.00 -9.23 -9.22
N ARG A 202 2.93 -9.32 -8.26
CA ARG A 202 2.92 -10.33 -7.18
C ARG A 202 1.82 -10.10 -6.15
N GLY A 203 1.18 -8.92 -6.15
CA GLY A 203 0.13 -8.54 -5.21
C GLY A 203 -1.28 -8.97 -5.63
N ARG A 204 -1.55 -9.16 -6.93
CA ARG A 204 -2.88 -9.49 -7.47
C ARG A 204 -2.96 -10.97 -7.88
N GLY A 205 -3.55 -11.79 -7.01
CA GLY A 205 -3.73 -13.23 -7.27
C GLY A 205 -2.42 -14.02 -7.34
N ASP A 206 -2.46 -15.18 -8.00
CA ASP A 206 -1.29 -16.04 -8.25
C ASP A 206 -0.64 -15.71 -9.62
N GLY A 207 -0.86 -14.49 -10.14
CA GLY A 207 -0.51 -14.01 -11.50
C GLY A 207 0.96 -14.08 -11.93
N GLY A 208 1.81 -14.74 -11.15
CA GLY A 208 3.07 -15.26 -11.62
C GLY A 208 3.61 -16.40 -10.75
N TYR A 209 4.56 -17.10 -11.34
CA TYR A 209 5.09 -18.37 -10.87
C TYR A 209 6.61 -18.32 -10.82
N ARG A 210 7.20 -19.15 -9.97
CA ARG A 210 8.65 -19.30 -9.87
C ARG A 210 9.02 -20.75 -9.59
N TRP A 211 10.24 -21.10 -9.93
CA TRP A 211 10.82 -22.35 -9.48
C TRP A 211 11.15 -22.31 -7.97
N ASP A 212 11.00 -23.47 -7.33
CA ASP A 212 11.38 -23.80 -5.95
C ASP A 212 11.88 -25.25 -5.93
N GLY A 213 13.17 -25.41 -6.28
CA GLY A 213 13.75 -26.72 -6.56
C GLY A 213 13.06 -27.41 -7.75
N PRO A 214 12.54 -28.65 -7.60
CA PRO A 214 11.80 -29.32 -8.67
C PRO A 214 10.36 -28.80 -8.82
N ARG A 215 9.91 -27.87 -7.98
CA ARG A 215 8.52 -27.41 -7.99
C ARG A 215 8.38 -26.06 -8.66
N ILE A 216 7.23 -25.84 -9.27
CA ILE A 216 6.74 -24.49 -9.56
C ILE A 216 5.73 -24.14 -8.48
N VAL A 217 5.91 -22.97 -7.91
CA VAL A 217 5.05 -22.40 -6.87
C VAL A 217 4.59 -21.01 -7.30
N THR A 218 3.49 -20.54 -6.71
CA THR A 218 3.10 -19.13 -6.81
C THR A 218 4.08 -18.28 -5.99
N PHE A 219 4.07 -16.95 -6.15
CA PHE A 219 4.92 -16.07 -5.32
C PHE A 219 4.62 -16.16 -3.83
N ARG A 220 3.43 -16.64 -3.44
CA ARG A 220 3.02 -16.90 -2.05
C ARG A 220 3.46 -18.28 -1.54
N GLY A 221 4.15 -19.06 -2.37
CA GLY A 221 4.62 -20.40 -2.01
C GLY A 221 3.57 -21.50 -2.15
N HIS A 222 2.42 -21.23 -2.77
CA HIS A 222 1.45 -22.29 -3.03
C HIS A 222 1.97 -23.24 -4.11
N PRO A 223 1.96 -24.57 -3.90
CA PRO A 223 2.38 -25.53 -4.91
C PRO A 223 1.48 -25.48 -6.15
N VAL A 224 2.09 -25.49 -7.34
CA VAL A 224 1.38 -25.48 -8.63
C VAL A 224 1.63 -26.77 -9.39
N LEU A 225 2.91 -27.12 -9.58
CA LEU A 225 3.31 -28.41 -10.13
C LEU A 225 4.68 -28.84 -9.61
N GLU A 226 4.98 -30.12 -9.76
CA GLU A 226 6.27 -30.74 -9.46
C GLU A 226 6.83 -31.41 -10.71
N ARG A 227 8.08 -31.10 -11.05
CA ARG A 227 8.86 -31.75 -12.09
C ARG A 227 9.33 -33.12 -11.59
N ILE A 228 8.97 -34.18 -12.32
CA ILE A 228 9.25 -35.57 -11.95
C ILE A 228 10.22 -36.27 -12.92
N ALA A 229 10.52 -35.65 -14.06
CA ALA A 229 11.57 -36.05 -14.99
C ALA A 229 12.16 -34.81 -15.69
N ASP A 230 13.25 -34.99 -16.45
CA ASP A 230 13.88 -33.90 -17.19
C ASP A 230 12.89 -33.26 -18.17
N TRP A 231 12.87 -31.93 -18.20
CA TRP A 231 12.03 -31.21 -19.16
C TRP A 231 12.61 -31.41 -20.58
N PRO A 232 11.79 -31.62 -21.61
CA PRO A 232 12.29 -31.75 -22.98
C PRO A 232 13.12 -30.53 -23.40
N ALA A 233 14.18 -30.78 -24.18
CA ALA A 233 15.09 -29.73 -24.65
C ALA A 233 14.42 -28.73 -25.62
N ARG A 234 13.28 -29.10 -26.22
CA ARG A 234 12.43 -28.21 -27.02
C ARG A 234 11.33 -27.62 -26.12
N GLY A 235 11.36 -26.32 -25.91
CA GLY A 235 10.41 -25.57 -25.08
C GLY A 235 10.93 -24.17 -24.73
N PRO A 236 10.14 -23.33 -24.04
CA PRO A 236 10.60 -22.02 -23.60
C PRO A 236 11.83 -22.15 -22.71
N ALA A 237 12.93 -21.45 -23.05
CA ALA A 237 14.23 -21.61 -22.41
C ALA A 237 14.23 -21.58 -20.85
N PRO A 238 13.47 -20.71 -20.16
CA PRO A 238 13.53 -20.65 -18.70
C PRO A 238 12.76 -21.82 -18.02
N MET A 239 11.91 -22.55 -18.76
CA MET A 239 11.29 -23.77 -18.26
C MET A 239 12.25 -24.96 -18.26
N ALA A 240 13.16 -25.01 -19.22
CA ALA A 240 14.17 -26.07 -19.32
C ALA A 240 15.30 -25.91 -18.28
N SER A 241 15.65 -24.67 -17.91
CA SER A 241 16.73 -24.38 -16.95
C SER A 241 16.36 -24.60 -15.47
N ALA A 242 15.10 -24.91 -15.14
CA ALA A 242 14.61 -25.04 -13.77
C ALA A 242 14.80 -23.76 -12.90
N GLU A 243 14.91 -22.60 -13.55
CA GLU A 243 15.17 -21.32 -12.89
C GLU A 243 14.34 -20.20 -13.55
N GLY A 244 14.08 -19.13 -12.79
CA GLY A 244 13.37 -17.95 -13.29
C GLY A 244 11.91 -17.86 -12.87
N THR A 245 11.23 -16.85 -13.44
CA THR A 245 9.84 -16.49 -13.10
C THR A 245 8.97 -16.37 -14.35
N PHE A 246 7.68 -16.67 -14.22
CA PHE A 246 6.76 -16.81 -15.34
C PHE A 246 5.46 -16.07 -15.06
N CYS A 247 4.90 -15.40 -16.06
CA CYS A 247 3.49 -15.00 -15.99
C CYS A 247 2.58 -16.20 -16.24
N SER A 248 1.29 -16.06 -15.94
CA SER A 248 0.27 -17.09 -16.20
C SER A 248 0.22 -17.55 -17.65
N GLU A 249 0.25 -16.59 -18.57
CA GLU A 249 0.19 -16.88 -20.00
C GLU A 249 1.40 -17.69 -20.48
N CYS A 250 2.62 -17.31 -20.11
CA CYS A 250 3.81 -18.08 -20.50
C CYS A 250 3.85 -19.48 -19.89
N LEU A 251 3.37 -19.64 -18.64
CA LEU A 251 3.30 -20.97 -18.03
C LEU A 251 2.21 -21.83 -18.69
N GLU A 252 1.04 -21.26 -18.96
CA GLU A 252 -0.05 -21.94 -19.66
C GLU A 252 0.40 -22.41 -21.04
N VAL A 253 0.98 -21.52 -21.85
CA VAL A 253 1.47 -21.86 -23.19
C VAL A 253 2.52 -22.98 -23.13
N ALA A 254 3.44 -22.92 -22.17
CA ALA A 254 4.48 -23.93 -22.01
C ALA A 254 3.92 -25.31 -21.65
N LEU A 255 2.84 -25.36 -20.87
CA LEU A 255 2.19 -26.60 -20.45
C LEU A 255 1.22 -27.14 -21.51
N ALA A 256 0.56 -26.26 -22.26
CA ALA A 256 -0.46 -26.61 -23.24
C ALA A 256 0.12 -27.01 -24.61
N TYR A 257 1.18 -26.32 -25.03
CA TYR A 257 1.75 -26.45 -26.38
C TYR A 257 3.23 -26.85 -26.38
N GLY A 258 3.85 -26.99 -25.20
CA GLY A 258 5.20 -27.52 -25.09
C GLY A 258 5.26 -29.04 -25.21
N ASP A 259 6.46 -29.57 -25.32
CA ASP A 259 6.69 -31.02 -25.46
C ASP A 259 6.58 -31.78 -24.12
N ALA A 260 6.41 -31.06 -23.01
CA ALA A 260 6.28 -31.67 -21.69
C ALA A 260 4.89 -32.25 -21.46
N THR A 261 4.84 -33.54 -21.14
CA THR A 261 3.60 -34.30 -20.93
C THR A 261 3.26 -34.47 -19.43
N PRO A 262 2.02 -34.16 -18.97
CA PRO A 262 1.57 -34.44 -17.62
C PRO A 262 1.68 -35.92 -17.25
N GLY A 263 2.11 -36.24 -16.03
CA GLY A 263 2.30 -37.61 -15.54
C GLY A 263 3.60 -38.28 -16.00
N GLN A 264 4.28 -37.74 -17.00
CA GLN A 264 5.61 -38.18 -17.44
C GLN A 264 6.71 -37.20 -17.00
N HIS A 265 6.51 -35.91 -17.24
CA HIS A 265 7.52 -34.87 -17.00
C HIS A 265 7.18 -34.03 -15.75
N TYR A 266 5.89 -33.79 -15.50
CA TYR A 266 5.43 -33.04 -14.35
C TYR A 266 4.10 -33.57 -13.80
N ARG A 267 3.77 -33.18 -12.57
CA ARG A 267 2.49 -33.47 -11.90
C ARG A 267 1.92 -32.19 -11.31
N PHE A 268 0.66 -31.88 -11.57
CA PHE A 268 -0.03 -30.77 -10.91
C PHE A 268 -0.19 -31.02 -9.41
N ALA A 269 -0.13 -29.95 -8.63
CA ALA A 269 -0.57 -29.98 -7.24
C ALA A 269 -2.10 -30.26 -7.17
N PRO A 270 -2.59 -30.84 -6.05
CA PRO A 270 -4.01 -31.14 -5.90
C PRO A 270 -4.90 -29.91 -6.15
N GLY A 271 -5.91 -30.09 -7.00
CA GLY A 271 -6.88 -29.04 -7.32
C GLY A 271 -6.38 -27.94 -8.27
N VAL A 272 -5.16 -28.04 -8.79
CA VAL A 272 -4.61 -27.14 -9.82
C VAL A 272 -4.95 -27.68 -11.20
N THR A 273 -5.37 -26.80 -12.10
CA THR A 273 -5.68 -27.10 -13.50
C THR A 273 -5.04 -26.05 -14.41
N LEU A 274 -4.95 -26.35 -15.71
CA LEU A 274 -4.46 -25.39 -16.70
C LEU A 274 -5.30 -24.09 -16.72
N ASP A 275 -6.63 -24.19 -16.65
CA ASP A 275 -7.53 -23.04 -16.60
C ASP A 275 -7.28 -22.14 -15.38
N LYS A 276 -6.97 -22.76 -14.22
CA LYS A 276 -6.60 -22.01 -13.01
C LYS A 276 -5.24 -21.32 -13.15
N ILE A 277 -4.31 -21.94 -13.88
CA ILE A 277 -3.03 -21.30 -14.22
C ILE A 277 -3.26 -20.10 -15.13
N ALA A 278 -4.03 -20.28 -16.20
CA ALA A 278 -4.35 -19.25 -17.19
C ALA A 278 -5.01 -18.02 -16.54
N SER A 279 -5.97 -18.26 -15.64
CA SER A 279 -6.69 -17.20 -14.91
C SER A 279 -5.91 -16.62 -13.72
N GLY A 280 -4.70 -17.11 -13.42
CA GLY A 280 -3.91 -16.62 -12.30
C GLY A 280 -4.50 -16.96 -10.92
N SER A 281 -5.26 -18.06 -10.84
CA SER A 281 -5.92 -18.57 -9.63
C SER A 281 -5.48 -20.00 -9.29
N ALA A 282 -4.21 -20.34 -9.59
CA ALA A 282 -3.66 -21.69 -9.48
C ALA A 282 -3.30 -22.14 -8.07
N SER A 283 -3.72 -21.43 -7.03
CA SER A 283 -3.65 -21.96 -5.66
C SER A 283 -4.49 -23.23 -5.53
N ALA A 284 -3.91 -24.24 -4.86
CA ALA A 284 -4.67 -25.39 -4.40
C ALA A 284 -5.85 -24.90 -3.56
N ALA A 285 -7.08 -25.26 -3.96
CA ALA A 285 -8.26 -25.00 -3.15
C ALA A 285 -8.12 -25.83 -1.87
N GLY A 286 -7.64 -25.20 -0.80
CA GLY A 286 -7.27 -25.88 0.45
C GLY A 286 -6.83 -24.98 1.60
N SER A 287 -6.86 -23.66 1.44
CA SER A 287 -6.90 -22.72 2.58
C SER A 287 -7.99 -21.68 2.34
N ALA A 288 -9.24 -22.15 2.30
CA ALA A 288 -10.29 -21.32 2.84
C ALA A 288 -9.86 -21.00 4.27
N ASP A 289 -9.76 -19.70 4.58
CA ASP A 289 -10.14 -19.12 5.87
C ASP A 289 -10.33 -20.17 6.96
N ASP A 290 -9.23 -20.73 7.48
CA ASP A 290 -9.30 -21.64 8.62
C ASP A 290 -9.53 -20.71 9.80
N GLY A 291 -10.83 -20.56 10.08
CA GLY A 291 -11.35 -19.67 11.09
C GLY A 291 -10.47 -19.70 12.33
N ILE A 292 -10.08 -18.52 12.78
CA ILE A 292 -9.71 -18.30 14.17
C ILE A 292 -10.91 -18.82 14.97
N LYS A 293 -10.81 -20.08 15.41
CA LYS A 293 -11.67 -20.61 16.45
C LYS A 293 -11.51 -19.67 17.62
N LYS A 294 -12.59 -18.96 17.94
CA LYS A 294 -12.76 -18.28 19.21
C LYS A 294 -12.53 -19.33 20.31
N SER A 295 -11.40 -19.22 20.99
CA SER A 295 -11.22 -19.67 22.37
C SER A 295 -10.49 -18.57 23.10
#